data_AF-A0A966BH12-F1
#
_entry.id   AF-A0A966BH12-F1
#
_cell.length_a   1.000
_cell.length_b   1.000
_cell.length_c   1.000
_cell.angle_alpha   90.00
_cell.angle_beta   90.00
_cell.angle_gamma   90.00
#
_symmetry.space_group_name_H-M   'P 1'
#
loop_
_entity.id
_entity.type
_entity.pdbx_description
1 polymer ?
#
loop_
_entity_poly.entity_id
_entity_poly.type
_entity_poly.pdbx_seq_one_letter_code
_entity_poly.pdbx_strand_id
1 'polypeptide(L)'
;MSISDRIEYAKMKARHQKELPPWHKKWWGVLIITLAILLFILVFLAVFYIFDEVKKIQEEELRNSIIITAEDKLKLIEGNNDNYYLGAPKTGLSSEPLVITNFSNFSCVYSAKISKTIREAAKEFEADVRFVYRDYPSPDSI
;
A
#
# COMPACT_ATOMS: atom_id res chain seq x y z
N MET A 1 52.08 44.41 -30.82
CA MET A 1 52.12 43.21 -31.67
C MET A 1 52.13 43.65 -33.12
N SER A 2 53.14 43.27 -33.89
CA SER A 2 53.33 43.77 -35.25
C SER A 2 52.31 43.13 -36.20
N ILE A 3 52.02 43.79 -37.34
CA ILE A 3 51.11 43.25 -38.36
C ILE A 3 51.62 41.92 -38.91
N SER A 4 52.95 41.76 -39.04
CA SER A 4 53.61 40.51 -39.42
C SER A 4 53.31 39.38 -38.45
N ASP A 5 53.35 39.62 -37.13
CA ASP A 5 53.07 38.58 -36.13
C ASP A 5 51.63 38.07 -36.25
N ARG A 6 50.68 38.96 -36.59
CA ARG A 6 49.27 38.60 -36.79
C ARG A 6 49.05 37.78 -38.06
N ILE A 7 49.78 38.09 -39.13
CA ILE A 7 49.73 37.34 -40.39
C ILE A 7 50.36 35.96 -40.19
N GLU A 8 51.48 35.88 -39.47
CA GLU A 8 52.15 34.63 -39.13
C GLU A 8 51.26 33.74 -38.26
N TYR A 9 50.64 34.33 -37.22
CA TYR A 9 49.67 33.63 -36.38
C TYR A 9 48.45 33.12 -37.18
N ALA A 10 47.88 33.96 -38.05
CA ALA A 10 46.75 33.55 -38.90
C ALA A 10 47.16 32.42 -39.86
N LYS A 11 48.37 32.48 -40.41
CA LYS A 11 48.93 31.45 -41.31
C LYS A 11 49.27 30.16 -40.58
N MET A 12 49.72 30.22 -39.32
CA MET A 12 49.92 29.07 -38.45
C MET A 12 48.58 28.39 -38.12
N LYS A 13 47.58 29.18 -37.71
CA LYS A 13 46.23 28.68 -37.36
C LYS A 13 45.52 28.03 -38.56
N ALA A 14 45.59 28.64 -39.74
CA ALA A 14 45.02 28.09 -40.96
C ALA A 14 45.69 26.77 -41.40
N ARG A 15 46.99 26.60 -41.12
CA ARG A 15 47.74 25.37 -41.45
C ARG A 15 47.31 24.19 -40.57
N HIS A 16 46.93 24.47 -39.32
CA HIS A 16 46.45 23.46 -38.37
C HIS A 16 44.93 23.27 -38.38
N GLN A 17 44.18 24.12 -39.09
CA GLN A 17 42.71 24.04 -39.14
C GLN A 17 42.15 22.74 -39.75
N LYS A 18 42.97 21.96 -40.48
CA LYS A 18 42.63 20.59 -40.91
C LYS A 18 42.85 19.58 -39.78
N GLU A 19 42.24 19.83 -38.62
CA GLU A 19 42.28 18.88 -37.52
C GLU A 19 41.46 17.63 -37.89
N LEU A 20 42.01 16.47 -37.55
CA LEU A 20 41.46 15.14 -37.84
C LEU A 20 39.95 15.10 -37.57
N PRO A 21 39.12 14.56 -38.48
CA PRO A 21 37.69 14.49 -38.26
C PRO A 21 37.44 13.77 -36.92
N PRO A 22 36.60 14.34 -36.05
CA PRO A 22 36.45 13.83 -34.70
C PRO A 22 35.99 12.37 -34.75
N TRP A 23 36.49 11.55 -33.82
CA TRP A 23 36.44 10.09 -33.90
C TRP A 23 35.02 9.51 -34.09
N HIS A 24 34.00 10.18 -33.58
CA HIS A 24 32.59 9.83 -33.71
C HIS A 24 32.01 9.98 -35.13
N LYS A 25 32.68 10.72 -36.03
CA LYS A 25 32.27 10.86 -37.44
C LYS A 25 32.86 9.77 -38.34
N LYS A 26 33.80 8.98 -37.83
CA LYS A 26 34.29 7.78 -38.52
C LYS A 26 33.23 6.68 -38.42
N TRP A 27 33.15 5.80 -39.40
CA TRP A 27 32.16 4.72 -39.44
C TRP A 27 32.15 3.84 -38.16
N TRP A 28 33.33 3.52 -37.61
CA TRP A 28 33.44 2.81 -36.31
C TRP A 28 32.95 3.64 -35.12
N GLY A 29 33.12 4.97 -35.14
CA GLY A 29 32.60 5.85 -34.09
C GLY A 29 31.08 5.94 -34.10
N VAL A 30 30.48 6.01 -35.30
CA VAL A 30 29.02 5.95 -35.48
C VAL A 30 28.48 4.61 -34.97
N LEU A 31 29.12 3.49 -35.31
CA LEU A 31 28.74 2.16 -34.80
C LEU A 31 28.75 2.09 -33.27
N ILE A 32 29.81 2.58 -32.62
CA ILE A 32 29.92 2.60 -31.15
C ILE A 32 28.79 3.44 -30.53
N ILE A 33 28.47 4.59 -31.11
CA ILE A 33 27.38 5.45 -30.62
C ILE A 33 26.03 4.78 -30.80
N THR A 34 25.76 4.13 -31.94
CA THR A 34 24.49 3.41 -32.15
C THR A 34 24.31 2.27 -31.16
N LEU A 35 25.38 1.52 -30.87
CA LEU A 35 25.36 0.44 -29.88
C LEU A 35 25.15 0.97 -28.46
N ALA A 36 25.79 2.08 -28.11
CA ALA A 36 25.61 2.73 -26.81
C ALA A 36 24.18 3.27 -26.61
N ILE A 37 23.59 3.85 -27.65
CA ILE A 37 22.18 4.32 -27.62
C ILE A 37 21.23 3.13 -27.48
N LEU A 38 21.45 2.05 -28.23
CA LEU A 38 20.62 0.84 -28.14
C LEU A 38 20.68 0.23 -26.74
N LEU A 39 21.88 0.13 -26.16
CA LEU A 39 22.07 -0.33 -24.79
C LEU A 39 21.35 0.59 -23.79
N PHE A 40 21.47 1.91 -23.95
CA PHE A 40 20.80 2.87 -23.08
C PHE A 40 19.27 2.73 -23.13
N ILE A 41 18.69 2.56 -24.32
CA ILE A 41 17.25 2.33 -24.50
C ILE A 41 16.81 1.04 -23.78
N LEU A 42 17.59 -0.04 -23.92
CA LEU A 42 17.29 -1.32 -23.27
C LEU A 42 17.30 -1.17 -21.75
N VAL A 43 18.32 -0.52 -21.19
CA VAL A 43 18.41 -0.23 -19.75
C VAL A 43 17.24 0.63 -19.29
N PHE A 44 16.88 1.67 -20.06
CA PHE A 44 15.76 2.55 -19.73
C PHE A 44 14.42 1.78 -19.66
N LEU A 45 14.16 0.89 -20.62
CA LEU A 45 12.97 0.04 -20.62
C LEU A 45 12.96 -0.93 -19.42
N ALA A 46 14.11 -1.53 -19.09
CA ALA A 46 14.22 -2.41 -17.94
C ALA A 46 13.94 -1.67 -16.64
N VAL A 47 14.51 -0.46 -16.46
CA VAL A 47 14.29 0.38 -15.29
C VAL A 47 12.81 0.73 -15.15
N PHE A 48 12.16 1.17 -16.24
CA PHE A 48 10.74 1.51 -16.23
C PHE A 48 9.86 0.30 -15.86
N TYR A 49 10.16 -0.88 -16.39
CA TYR A 49 9.45 -2.12 -16.06
C TYR A 49 9.58 -2.48 -14.56
N ILE A 50 10.79 -2.37 -14.00
CA ILE A 50 11.02 -2.63 -12.57
C ILE A 50 10.26 -1.62 -11.70
N PHE A 51 10.22 -0.34 -12.07
CA PHE A 51 9.46 0.66 -11.31
C PHE A 51 7.96 0.39 -11.29
N ASP A 52 7.37 -0.04 -12.42
CA ASP A 52 5.95 -0.40 -12.47
C ASP A 52 5.64 -1.59 -11.56
N GLU A 53 6.51 -2.60 -11.56
CA GLU A 53 6.31 -3.81 -10.76
C GLU A 53 6.53 -3.57 -9.26
N VAL A 54 7.54 -2.78 -8.89
CA VAL A 54 7.78 -2.38 -7.49
C VAL A 54 6.60 -1.59 -6.93
N LYS A 55 5.98 -0.73 -7.74
CA LYS A 55 4.82 0.05 -7.32
C LYS A 55 3.63 -0.84 -6.97
N LYS A 56 3.37 -1.91 -7.74
CA LYS A 56 2.30 -2.87 -7.45
C LYS A 56 2.52 -3.60 -6.13
N ILE A 57 3.74 -4.06 -5.88
CA ILE A 57 4.11 -4.76 -4.65
C ILE A 57 3.90 -3.85 -3.43
N GLN A 58 4.33 -2.59 -3.52
CA GLN A 58 4.20 -1.65 -2.41
C GLN A 58 2.73 -1.30 -2.09
N GLU A 59 1.88 -1.17 -3.13
CA GLU A 59 0.44 -0.97 -2.94
C GLU A 59 -0.25 -2.20 -2.32
N GLU A 60 0.18 -3.40 -2.68
CA GLU A 60 -0.31 -4.64 -2.10
C GLU A 60 0.11 -4.79 -0.62
N GLU A 61 1.37 -4.51 -0.30
CA GLU A 61 1.87 -4.53 1.08
C GLU A 61 1.16 -3.49 1.96
N LEU A 62 0.94 -2.28 1.45
CA LEU A 62 0.18 -1.25 2.15
C LEU A 62 -1.26 -1.71 2.41
N ARG A 63 -1.95 -2.24 1.39
CA ARG A 63 -3.30 -2.78 1.52
C ARG A 63 -3.36 -3.87 2.59
N ASN A 64 -2.41 -4.81 2.56
CA ASN A 64 -2.35 -5.92 3.50
C ASN A 64 -2.09 -5.42 4.94
N SER A 65 -1.20 -4.45 5.13
CA SER A 65 -0.95 -3.86 6.45
C SER A 65 -2.17 -3.14 7.04
N ILE A 66 -2.95 -2.46 6.20
CA ILE A 66 -4.22 -1.82 6.60
C ILE A 66 -5.25 -2.90 6.99
N ILE A 67 -5.37 -3.98 6.21
CA ILE A 67 -6.28 -5.09 6.50
C ILE A 67 -5.90 -5.78 7.81
N ILE A 68 -4.63 -6.13 8.01
CA ILE A 68 -4.14 -6.76 9.24
C ILE A 68 -4.42 -5.86 10.46
N THR A 69 -4.19 -4.56 10.33
CA THR A 69 -4.48 -3.60 11.40
C THR A 69 -5.97 -3.54 11.73
N ALA A 70 -6.84 -3.58 10.71
CA ALA A 70 -8.29 -3.59 10.90
C ALA A 70 -8.75 -4.90 11.55
N GLU A 71 -8.24 -6.04 11.09
CA GLU A 71 -8.50 -7.36 11.68
C GLU A 71 -8.06 -7.43 13.13
N ASP A 72 -6.88 -6.91 13.47
CA ASP A 72 -6.39 -6.93 14.86
C ASP A 72 -7.23 -6.02 15.75
N LYS A 73 -7.65 -4.85 15.26
CA LYS A 73 -8.62 -4.00 15.97
C LYS A 73 -9.97 -4.70 16.15
N LEU A 74 -10.45 -5.40 15.14
CA LEU A 74 -11.69 -6.18 15.23
C LEU A 74 -11.56 -7.31 16.25
N LYS A 75 -10.44 -8.05 16.28
CA LYS A 75 -10.18 -9.07 17.31
C LYS A 75 -10.17 -8.49 18.72
N LEU A 76 -9.66 -7.27 18.91
CA LEU A 76 -9.71 -6.58 20.21
C LEU A 76 -11.14 -6.19 20.61
N ILE A 77 -11.98 -5.82 19.65
CA ILE A 77 -13.38 -5.41 19.88
C ILE A 77 -14.29 -6.65 20.06
N GLU A 78 -14.12 -7.67 19.22
CA GLU A 78 -14.98 -8.85 19.15
C GLU A 78 -14.56 -9.94 20.16
N GLY A 79 -13.33 -9.87 20.66
CA GLY A 79 -12.75 -10.89 21.52
C GLY A 79 -12.31 -12.12 20.73
N ASN A 80 -11.89 -13.15 21.45
CA ASN A 80 -11.58 -14.44 20.86
C ASN A 80 -12.90 -15.16 20.46
N ASN A 81 -12.84 -16.05 19.47
CA ASN A 81 -13.98 -16.81 18.89
C ASN A 81 -14.66 -17.80 19.86
N ASP A 82 -14.36 -17.69 21.15
CA ASP A 82 -14.93 -18.45 22.26
C ASP A 82 -16.11 -17.72 22.94
N ASN A 83 -16.26 -16.41 22.72
CA ASN A 83 -17.25 -15.59 23.43
C ASN A 83 -18.40 -15.14 22.54
N TYR A 84 -19.50 -15.90 22.59
CA TYR A 84 -20.75 -15.65 21.85
C TYR A 84 -21.29 -14.22 22.00
N TYR A 85 -21.13 -13.60 23.18
CA TYR A 85 -21.68 -12.28 23.50
C TYR A 85 -20.79 -11.08 23.09
N LEU A 86 -19.51 -11.30 22.76
CA LEU A 86 -18.57 -10.21 22.47
C LEU A 86 -18.45 -9.87 20.98
N GLY A 87 -19.02 -10.69 20.10
CA GLY A 87 -19.06 -10.45 18.66
C GLY A 87 -18.38 -11.53 17.83
N ALA A 88 -17.44 -12.26 18.45
CA ALA A 88 -16.64 -13.24 17.74
C ALA A 88 -17.50 -14.42 17.24
N PRO A 89 -17.26 -14.92 16.00
CA PRO A 89 -17.96 -16.09 15.47
C PRO A 89 -17.71 -17.32 16.34
N LYS A 90 -18.74 -17.75 17.08
CA LYS A 90 -18.73 -19.00 17.83
C LYS A 90 -18.65 -20.18 16.85
N THR A 91 -17.73 -21.11 17.10
CA THR A 91 -17.64 -22.38 16.37
C THR A 91 -18.96 -23.14 16.49
N GLY A 92 -19.57 -23.50 15.35
CA GLY A 92 -20.84 -24.24 15.29
C GLY A 92 -22.09 -23.40 14.99
N LEU A 93 -21.96 -22.09 14.77
CA LEU A 93 -23.03 -21.29 14.16
C LEU A 93 -23.20 -21.63 12.67
N SER A 94 -24.41 -21.43 12.15
CA SER A 94 -24.69 -21.44 10.70
C SER A 94 -23.67 -20.57 9.93
N SER A 95 -23.42 -20.90 8.67
CA SER A 95 -22.48 -20.16 7.80
C SER A 95 -22.83 -18.66 7.67
N GLU A 96 -24.08 -18.30 7.95
CA GLU A 96 -24.57 -16.92 7.93
C GLU A 96 -25.66 -16.71 9.01
N PRO A 97 -25.28 -16.47 10.29
CA PRO A 97 -26.23 -16.31 11.38
C PRO A 97 -26.79 -14.89 11.42
N LEU A 98 -28.04 -14.73 11.89
CA LEU A 98 -28.60 -13.41 12.17
C LEU A 98 -27.87 -12.76 13.35
N VAL A 99 -27.20 -11.63 13.13
CA VAL A 99 -26.47 -10.92 14.20
C VAL A 99 -27.34 -9.81 14.80
N ILE A 100 -27.60 -9.89 16.11
CA ILE A 100 -28.35 -8.89 16.88
C ILE A 100 -27.38 -8.20 17.84
N THR A 101 -27.11 -6.91 17.60
CA THR A 101 -26.28 -6.09 18.49
C THR A 101 -27.14 -5.29 19.45
N ASN A 102 -26.95 -5.51 20.76
CA ASN A 102 -27.62 -4.80 21.83
C ASN A 102 -26.68 -3.80 22.51
N PHE A 103 -27.05 -2.52 22.49
CA PHE A 103 -26.36 -1.47 23.24
C PHE A 103 -27.08 -1.24 24.57
N SER A 104 -26.37 -1.44 25.68
CA SER A 104 -26.96 -1.44 27.02
C SER A 104 -25.99 -0.86 28.04
N ASN A 105 -26.52 -0.35 29.15
CA ASN A 105 -25.75 0.15 30.27
C ASN A 105 -26.10 -0.66 31.53
N PHE A 106 -25.09 -1.11 32.28
CA PHE A 106 -25.25 -1.86 33.52
C PHE A 106 -25.99 -1.08 34.63
N SER A 107 -25.99 0.24 34.58
CA SER A 107 -26.71 1.11 35.53
C SER A 107 -28.20 1.27 35.20
N CYS A 108 -28.66 0.84 34.01
CA CYS A 108 -30.04 1.03 33.57
C CYS A 108 -30.95 -0.14 33.97
N VAL A 109 -32.00 0.16 34.74
CA VAL A 109 -32.96 -0.85 35.24
C VAL A 109 -33.74 -1.53 34.10
N TYR A 110 -34.05 -0.81 33.03
CA TYR A 110 -34.73 -1.36 31.85
C TYR A 110 -33.83 -2.31 31.06
N SER A 111 -32.56 -1.95 30.90
CA SER A 111 -31.56 -2.80 30.27
C SER A 111 -31.38 -4.10 31.05
N ALA A 112 -31.34 -4.04 32.38
CA ALA A 112 -31.31 -5.22 33.25
C ALA A 112 -32.52 -6.13 33.03
N LYS A 113 -33.74 -5.56 32.92
CA LYS A 113 -34.97 -6.34 32.68
C LYS A 113 -34.94 -7.05 31.32
N ILE A 114 -34.55 -6.35 30.26
CA ILE A 114 -34.48 -6.89 28.90
C ILE A 114 -33.37 -7.96 28.76
N SER A 115 -32.26 -7.81 29.50
CA SER A 115 -31.14 -8.76 29.45
C SER A 115 -31.56 -10.22 29.72
N LYS A 116 -32.56 -10.43 30.57
CA LYS A 116 -33.09 -11.75 30.91
C LYS A 116 -33.77 -12.39 29.70
N THR A 117 -34.66 -11.66 29.04
CA THR A 117 -35.37 -12.12 27.84
C THR A 117 -34.41 -12.39 26.69
N ILE A 118 -33.43 -11.51 26.48
CA ILE A 118 -32.40 -11.71 25.45
C ILE A 118 -31.61 -12.99 25.72
N ARG A 119 -31.22 -13.25 26.97
CA ARG A 119 -30.48 -14.46 27.33
C ARG A 119 -31.28 -15.75 27.12
N GLU A 120 -32.59 -15.71 27.33
CA GLU A 120 -33.49 -16.84 27.06
C GLU A 120 -33.57 -17.10 25.55
N ALA A 121 -33.81 -16.06 24.75
CA ALA A 121 -33.82 -16.16 23.28
C ALA A 121 -32.46 -16.61 22.70
N ALA A 122 -31.35 -16.11 23.25
CA ALA A 122 -30.00 -16.48 22.83
C ALA A 122 -29.71 -17.98 23.02
N LYS A 123 -30.30 -18.60 24.05
CA LYS A 123 -30.18 -20.05 24.28
C LYS A 123 -31.06 -20.86 23.34
N GLU A 124 -32.28 -20.38 23.08
CA GLU A 124 -33.23 -21.05 22.19
C GLU A 124 -32.74 -21.08 20.74
N PHE A 125 -32.12 -19.99 20.27
CA PHE A 125 -31.68 -19.82 18.89
C PHE A 125 -30.14 -19.83 18.74
N GLU A 126 -29.41 -20.53 19.62
CA GLU A 126 -27.96 -20.44 19.67
C GLU A 126 -27.23 -20.90 18.39
N ALA A 127 -27.89 -21.68 17.53
CA ALA A 127 -27.35 -22.17 16.25
C ALA A 127 -27.53 -21.16 15.09
N ASP A 128 -28.60 -20.35 15.15
CA ASP A 128 -29.07 -19.52 14.04
C ASP A 128 -28.88 -18.01 14.27
N VAL A 129 -28.88 -17.59 15.54
CA VAL A 129 -28.81 -16.19 15.94
C VAL A 129 -27.53 -15.97 16.73
N ARG A 130 -26.89 -14.81 16.53
CA ARG A 130 -25.73 -14.33 17.30
C ARG A 130 -26.11 -13.05 18.04
N PHE A 131 -26.10 -13.09 19.37
CA PHE A 131 -26.33 -11.89 20.17
C PHE A 131 -25.01 -11.25 20.61
N VAL A 132 -24.80 -9.98 20.27
CA VAL A 132 -23.61 -9.19 20.63
C VAL A 132 -24.00 -8.10 21.62
N TYR A 133 -23.35 -8.07 22.79
CA TYR A 133 -23.54 -7.02 23.78
C TYR A 133 -22.47 -5.94 23.61
N ARG A 134 -22.89 -4.67 23.58
CA ARG A 134 -22.01 -3.51 23.60
C ARG A 134 -22.39 -2.61 24.77
N ASP A 135 -21.42 -2.35 25.64
CA ASP A 135 -21.64 -1.43 26.75
C ASP A 135 -21.74 0.00 26.20
N TYR A 136 -22.76 0.72 26.65
CA TYR A 136 -22.99 2.12 26.32
C TYR A 136 -22.73 2.95 27.57
N PRO A 137 -21.52 3.52 27.73
CA PRO A 137 -21.21 4.32 28.90
C PRO A 137 -22.14 5.52 28.98
N SER A 138 -22.67 5.80 30.19
CA SER A 138 -23.48 6.99 30.43
C SER A 138 -22.64 8.25 30.18
N PRO A 139 -23.20 9.37 29.69
CA PRO A 139 -22.47 10.62 29.53
C PRO A 139 -21.74 11.08 30.81
N ASP A 140 -22.24 10.67 31.98
CA ASP A 140 -21.73 11.06 33.28
C ASP A 140 -20.44 10.31 33.71
N SER A 141 -19.91 9.38 32.88
CA SER A 141 -18.74 8.56 33.20
C SER A 141 -17.44 8.97 32.48
N ILE A 142 -17.30 10.24 32.10
CA ILE A 142 -16.06 10.83 31.55
C ILE A 142 -15.60 11.99 32.44
#